data_AF-A0A6P7G3F3-F1
#
_entry.id   AF-A0A6P7G3F3-F1
#
_cell.length_a   1.000
_cell.length_b   1.000
_cell.length_c   1.000
_cell.angle_alpha   90.00
_cell.angle_beta   90.00
_cell.angle_gamma   90.00
#
_symmetry.space_group_name_H-M   'P 1'
#
loop_
_entity.id
_entity.type
_entity.pdbx_description
1 polymer ?
#
loop_
_entity_poly.entity_id
_entity_poly.type
_entity_poly.pdbx_seq_one_letter_code
_entity_poly.pdbx_strand_id
1 'polypeptide(L)'
;MAQLIIKKCIPVRAIIWILCFTCTLFLYMLRINLSIIILAMVQPMTKGNTTFVPECKLLRQSTHNESIVAEALHSDPPDYGTKFEWSTELQGLILGSYFWGFTISAIPGGVLAERFGPSKCITISFLVCGFLTLLGPWAAGWDAWVLIASRFLIGLFGGVVFPSLHCLIARWAPPDEKGKFIGSLLGGSLGTVITWPLLGAIIEKFGWSWAFIGCGVFVICWTGLWYLFVADSPEQHPRISEDEKNYIVQSLSGRISKVKRLPPYKDIFLTIPFWALLILHFGNLWGLFFLMTAGPNFLSSVLGFTLGHTGILAALPYLVRLILGIIFGQIGDYIMKKDLMRKTMIRKSFVIFSHLLPGVFLFIQTLTGCDVTWAIVLISLSLGMNGASTLTNLQNSQDLSPNFAGTLYGIINSVGSTTGFINPAIVGYITAQHNGLDEWHTVFYIGSSVYIACGLIFCVFGTGETQVWNEVEEKKTTDGIENTAFEDVDITKNGIENTKV
;
A
#
# COMPACT_ATOMS: atom_id res chain seq x y z
N MET A 1 -20.71 -1.03 43.32
CA MET A 1 -20.48 -2.21 42.46
C MET A 1 -21.04 -2.05 41.04
N ALA A 2 -22.13 -1.32 40.81
CA ALA A 2 -22.67 -1.03 39.47
C ALA A 2 -21.89 0.01 38.63
N GLN A 3 -21.05 0.85 39.25
CA GLN A 3 -20.15 1.78 38.54
C GLN A 3 -18.82 1.14 38.08
N LEU A 4 -18.53 -0.10 38.48
CA LEU A 4 -17.29 -0.81 38.10
C LEU A 4 -17.46 -1.71 36.87
N ILE A 5 -18.68 -1.87 36.36
CA ILE A 5 -18.99 -2.86 35.30
C ILE A 5 -19.15 -2.19 33.92
N ILE A 6 -19.29 -0.86 33.84
CA ILE A 6 -19.55 -0.13 32.57
C ILE A 6 -18.26 0.38 31.88
N LYS A 7 -17.07 0.16 32.46
CA LYS A 7 -15.80 0.71 31.92
C LYS A 7 -14.88 -0.32 31.23
N LYS A 8 -15.44 -1.21 30.41
CA LYS A 8 -14.69 -1.81 29.30
C LYS A 8 -15.12 -1.16 27.98
N CYS A 9 -14.92 0.16 27.88
CA CYS A 9 -14.94 0.81 26.57
C CYS A 9 -13.88 0.14 25.68
N ILE A 10 -14.20 -0.03 24.40
CA ILE A 10 -13.22 -0.39 23.38
C ILE A 10 -12.05 0.60 23.49
N PRO A 11 -10.80 0.14 23.69
CA PRO A 11 -9.68 1.05 23.89
C PRO A 11 -9.47 1.88 22.62
N VAL A 12 -9.08 3.15 22.78
CA VAL A 12 -8.92 4.07 21.64
C VAL A 12 -7.93 3.50 20.63
N ARG A 13 -6.88 2.82 21.09
CA ARG A 13 -5.92 2.14 20.21
C ARG A 13 -6.55 1.11 19.27
N ALA A 14 -7.63 0.43 19.68
CA ALA A 14 -8.36 -0.48 18.80
C ALA A 14 -9.19 0.28 17.74
N ILE A 15 -9.73 1.44 18.09
CA ILE A 15 -10.41 2.32 17.11
C ILE A 15 -9.40 2.84 16.08
N ILE A 16 -8.24 3.31 16.54
CA ILE A 16 -7.15 3.76 15.65
C ILE A 16 -6.67 2.62 14.74
N TRP A 17 -6.59 1.39 15.26
CA TRP A 17 -6.28 0.21 14.45
C TRP A 17 -7.30 -0.03 13.34
N ILE A 18 -8.60 0.01 13.65
CA ILE A 18 -9.69 -0.14 12.67
C ILE A 18 -9.64 0.98 11.62
N LEU A 19 -9.35 2.20 12.05
CA LEU A 19 -9.22 3.35 11.14
C LEU A 19 -7.99 3.24 10.25
N CYS A 20 -6.86 2.73 10.74
CA CYS A 20 -5.69 2.42 9.90
C CYS A 20 -6.02 1.32 8.88
N PHE A 21 -6.74 0.28 9.30
CA PHE A 21 -7.15 -0.82 8.42
C PHE A 21 -8.10 -0.33 7.32
N THR A 22 -9.14 0.42 7.69
CA THR A 22 -10.08 1.00 6.71
C THR A 22 -9.43 2.10 5.85
N CYS A 23 -8.43 2.83 6.36
CA CYS A 23 -7.65 3.79 5.56
C CYS A 23 -6.96 3.11 4.37
N THR A 24 -6.28 1.98 4.62
CA THR A 24 -5.65 1.24 3.52
C THR A 24 -6.66 0.61 2.57
N LEU A 25 -7.84 0.20 3.07
CA LEU A 25 -8.96 -0.27 2.25
C LEU A 25 -9.40 0.80 1.24
N PHE A 26 -9.70 2.03 1.70
CA PHE A 26 -10.14 3.12 0.82
C PHE A 26 -9.05 3.62 -0.12
N LEU A 27 -7.79 3.60 0.31
CA LEU A 27 -6.66 3.90 -0.58
C LEU A 27 -6.58 2.90 -1.74
N TYR A 28 -6.75 1.61 -1.47
CA TYR A 28 -6.74 0.60 -2.53
C TYR A 28 -7.98 0.72 -3.42
N MET A 29 -9.16 1.02 -2.86
CA MET A 29 -10.35 1.32 -3.65
C MET A 29 -10.08 2.43 -4.68
N LEU A 30 -9.45 3.54 -4.28
CA LEU A 30 -9.05 4.62 -5.19
C LEU A 30 -8.01 4.20 -6.23
N ARG A 31 -7.07 3.33 -5.83
CA ARG A 31 -5.97 2.87 -6.69
C ARG A 31 -6.45 1.95 -7.81
N ILE A 32 -7.34 1.03 -7.50
CA ILE A 32 -7.70 -0.09 -8.40
C ILE A 32 -9.04 0.10 -9.10
N ASN A 33 -9.81 1.13 -8.76
CA ASN A 33 -11.13 1.34 -9.36
C ASN A 33 -11.09 1.36 -10.88
N LEU A 34 -10.07 2.01 -11.45
CA LEU A 34 -9.95 2.17 -12.90
C LEU A 34 -9.59 0.88 -13.63
N SER A 35 -8.93 -0.07 -12.97
CA SER A 35 -8.58 -1.37 -13.56
C SER A 35 -9.81 -2.16 -13.99
N ILE A 36 -10.97 -1.96 -13.34
CA ILE A 36 -12.24 -2.55 -13.76
C ILE A 36 -13.05 -1.58 -14.61
N ILE A 37 -13.14 -0.31 -14.20
CA ILE A 37 -13.98 0.67 -14.90
C ILE A 37 -13.54 0.81 -16.38
N ILE A 38 -12.23 0.78 -16.67
CA ILE A 38 -11.71 0.91 -18.04
C ILE A 38 -12.21 -0.20 -18.98
N LEU A 39 -12.48 -1.41 -18.45
CA LEU A 39 -13.00 -2.54 -19.23
C LEU A 39 -14.41 -2.28 -19.77
N ALA A 40 -15.18 -1.42 -19.09
CA ALA A 40 -16.51 -1.00 -19.53
C ALA A 40 -16.49 0.29 -20.37
N MET A 41 -15.36 1.03 -20.36
CA MET A 41 -15.21 2.30 -21.05
C MET A 41 -14.64 2.16 -22.46
N VAL A 42 -14.02 1.04 -22.82
CA VAL A 42 -13.31 0.89 -24.09
C VAL A 42 -14.05 -0.04 -25.04
N GLN A 43 -14.03 0.27 -26.33
CA GLN A 43 -14.54 -0.63 -27.37
C GLN A 43 -13.64 -1.88 -27.51
N PRO A 44 -14.21 -3.08 -27.68
CA PRO A 44 -13.41 -4.27 -27.95
C PRO A 44 -12.62 -4.07 -29.24
N MET A 45 -11.31 -4.33 -29.22
CA MET A 45 -10.47 -4.20 -30.42
C MET A 45 -10.85 -5.27 -31.45
N THR A 46 -11.55 -4.89 -32.51
CA THR A 46 -11.79 -5.72 -33.69
C THR A 46 -10.60 -5.60 -34.66
N LYS A 47 -9.57 -6.43 -34.47
CA LYS A 47 -8.58 -6.68 -35.54
C LYS A 47 -9.18 -7.71 -36.51
N GLY A 48 -9.92 -7.23 -37.51
CA GLY A 48 -10.52 -8.07 -38.56
C GLY A 48 -11.77 -8.84 -38.11
N ASN A 49 -12.44 -9.51 -39.07
CA ASN A 49 -13.70 -10.24 -38.89
C ASN A 49 -13.62 -11.50 -37.99
N THR A 50 -12.55 -11.68 -37.22
CA THR A 50 -12.36 -12.82 -36.31
C THR A 50 -12.42 -12.36 -34.87
N THR A 51 -13.42 -12.83 -34.12
CA THR A 51 -13.49 -12.66 -32.67
C THR A 51 -12.31 -13.36 -32.00
N PHE A 52 -11.58 -12.65 -31.14
CA PHE A 52 -10.49 -13.23 -30.35
C PHE A 52 -11.06 -14.30 -29.40
N VAL A 53 -10.67 -15.55 -29.58
CA VAL A 53 -11.05 -16.64 -28.67
C VAL A 53 -9.84 -16.99 -27.78
N PRO A 54 -9.99 -16.96 -26.44
CA PRO A 54 -8.93 -17.32 -25.51
C PRO A 54 -8.35 -18.72 -25.75
N GLU A 55 -7.02 -18.85 -25.69
CA GLU A 55 -6.29 -20.07 -26.05
C GLU A 55 -6.76 -21.31 -25.27
N CYS A 56 -6.90 -21.21 -23.95
CA CYS A 56 -7.34 -22.36 -23.15
C CYS A 56 -8.82 -22.71 -23.35
N LYS A 57 -9.63 -21.75 -23.80
CA LYS A 57 -11.01 -22.02 -24.19
C LYS A 57 -11.06 -22.77 -25.52
N LEU A 58 -10.23 -22.42 -26.49
CA LEU A 58 -10.07 -23.14 -27.76
C LEU A 58 -9.62 -24.59 -27.53
N LEU A 59 -8.60 -24.80 -26.71
CA LEU A 59 -8.07 -26.14 -26.41
C LEU A 59 -9.09 -27.02 -25.67
N ARG A 60 -9.89 -26.45 -24.75
CA ARG A 60 -10.98 -27.17 -24.06
C ARG A 60 -12.18 -27.45 -24.97
N GLN A 61 -12.43 -26.62 -25.98
CA GLN A 61 -13.51 -26.84 -26.97
C GLN A 61 -13.10 -27.84 -28.06
N SER A 62 -11.81 -27.96 -28.38
CA SER A 62 -11.31 -29.03 -29.28
C SER A 62 -11.58 -30.46 -28.76
N THR A 63 -11.93 -30.59 -27.48
CA THR A 63 -12.29 -31.85 -26.81
C THR A 63 -13.80 -32.07 -26.64
N HIS A 64 -14.66 -31.09 -26.96
CA HIS A 64 -16.12 -31.21 -26.89
C HIS A 64 -16.80 -30.53 -28.11
N ASN A 65 -17.46 -31.34 -28.94
CA ASN A 65 -18.21 -31.03 -30.18
C ASN A 65 -18.56 -29.57 -30.49
N GLU A 66 -18.35 -29.21 -31.76
CA GLU A 66 -18.40 -27.88 -32.41
C GLU A 66 -19.74 -27.11 -32.35
N SER A 67 -20.80 -27.61 -31.72
CA SER A 67 -22.16 -27.06 -31.87
C SER A 67 -22.48 -25.83 -31.01
N ILE A 68 -21.61 -25.39 -30.10
CA ILE A 68 -21.88 -24.28 -29.16
C ILE A 68 -21.42 -22.91 -29.71
N VAL A 69 -20.68 -22.89 -30.82
CA VAL A 69 -20.07 -21.65 -31.36
C VAL A 69 -21.12 -20.65 -31.88
N ALA A 70 -22.27 -21.11 -32.36
CA ALA A 70 -23.26 -20.24 -33.00
C ALA A 70 -24.10 -19.40 -32.01
N GLU A 71 -24.25 -19.82 -30.75
CA GLU A 71 -25.19 -19.18 -29.81
C GLU A 71 -24.54 -18.04 -28.99
N ALA A 72 -23.21 -18.02 -28.87
CA ALA A 72 -22.46 -16.96 -28.18
C ALA A 72 -22.14 -15.75 -29.08
N LEU A 73 -22.41 -15.83 -30.39
CA LEU A 73 -22.10 -14.79 -31.38
C LEU A 73 -23.21 -13.72 -31.55
N HIS A 74 -24.37 -13.89 -30.90
CA HIS A 74 -25.57 -13.06 -31.12
C HIS A 74 -26.06 -12.28 -29.89
N SER A 75 -25.28 -12.24 -28.80
CA SER A 75 -25.60 -11.30 -27.71
C SER A 75 -24.99 -9.95 -28.04
N ASP A 76 -25.83 -8.93 -28.25
CA ASP A 76 -25.35 -7.55 -28.26
C ASP A 76 -24.52 -7.32 -26.98
N PRO A 77 -23.32 -6.73 -27.08
CA PRO A 77 -22.51 -6.50 -25.91
C PRO A 77 -23.29 -5.61 -24.95
N PRO A 78 -23.41 -5.96 -23.67
CA PRO A 78 -24.14 -5.16 -22.70
C PRO A 78 -23.68 -3.70 -22.72
N ASP A 79 -24.65 -2.78 -22.71
CA ASP A 79 -24.40 -1.35 -22.71
C ASP A 79 -24.13 -0.88 -21.28
N TYR A 80 -22.87 -0.54 -21.01
CA TYR A 80 -22.41 -0.03 -19.72
C TYR A 80 -22.23 1.50 -19.72
N GLY A 81 -22.65 2.18 -20.79
CA GLY A 81 -22.45 3.61 -21.02
C GLY A 81 -21.56 3.89 -22.24
N THR A 82 -21.20 5.16 -22.43
CA THR A 82 -20.40 5.61 -23.58
C THR A 82 -19.05 4.89 -23.64
N LYS A 83 -18.70 4.38 -24.82
CA LYS A 83 -17.44 3.69 -25.09
C LYS A 83 -16.49 4.60 -25.88
N PHE A 84 -15.22 4.59 -25.50
CA PHE A 84 -14.14 5.38 -26.09
C PHE A 84 -13.22 4.50 -26.94
N GLU A 85 -12.69 5.08 -28.02
CA GLU A 85 -11.71 4.43 -28.92
C GLU A 85 -10.28 4.65 -28.41
N TRP A 86 -9.98 4.10 -27.23
CA TRP A 86 -8.64 4.20 -26.65
C TRP A 86 -7.77 3.02 -27.05
N SER A 87 -6.61 3.30 -27.66
CA SER A 87 -5.62 2.28 -27.97
C SER A 87 -5.11 1.59 -26.70
N THR A 88 -4.57 0.37 -26.85
CA THR A 88 -4.02 -0.39 -25.72
C THR A 88 -2.89 0.37 -25.02
N GLU A 89 -2.10 1.14 -25.76
CA GLU A 89 -1.04 2.00 -25.23
C GLU A 89 -1.63 3.11 -24.36
N LEU A 90 -2.69 3.79 -24.83
CA LEU A 90 -3.35 4.86 -24.08
C LEU A 90 -4.02 4.34 -22.80
N GLN A 91 -4.65 3.16 -22.86
CA GLN A 91 -5.18 2.49 -21.66
C GLN A 91 -4.09 2.21 -20.63
N GLY A 92 -2.92 1.76 -21.09
CA GLY A 92 -1.73 1.56 -20.25
C GLY A 92 -1.25 2.85 -19.59
N LEU A 93 -1.22 3.98 -20.33
CA LEU A 93 -0.87 5.29 -19.78
C LEU A 93 -1.89 5.78 -18.74
N ILE A 94 -3.19 5.60 -19.01
CA ILE A 94 -4.28 5.94 -18.09
C ILE A 94 -4.11 5.19 -16.75
N LEU A 95 -3.91 3.86 -16.80
CA LEU A 95 -3.70 3.04 -15.60
C LEU A 95 -2.38 3.37 -14.88
N GLY A 96 -1.30 3.57 -15.64
CA GLY A 96 0.03 3.84 -15.10
C GLY A 96 0.18 5.22 -14.45
N SER A 97 -0.58 6.22 -14.91
CA SER A 97 -0.46 7.61 -14.47
C SER A 97 -0.63 7.83 -12.96
N TYR A 98 -1.48 7.03 -12.30
CA TYR A 98 -1.61 7.01 -10.85
C TYR A 98 -0.26 6.71 -10.17
N PHE A 99 0.48 5.72 -10.67
CA PHE A 99 1.74 5.30 -10.06
C PHE A 99 2.87 6.31 -10.25
N TRP A 100 2.84 7.12 -11.31
CA TRP A 100 3.80 8.21 -11.49
C TRP A 100 3.67 9.24 -10.36
N GLY A 101 2.45 9.73 -10.12
CA GLY A 101 2.19 10.68 -9.04
C GLY A 101 2.51 10.07 -7.67
N PHE A 102 2.08 8.83 -7.44
CA PHE A 102 2.30 8.11 -6.19
C PHE A 102 3.79 7.95 -5.85
N THR A 103 4.61 7.61 -6.86
CA THR A 103 6.06 7.43 -6.70
C THR A 103 6.73 8.74 -6.26
N ILE A 104 6.34 9.87 -6.88
CA ILE A 104 6.91 11.19 -6.58
C ILE A 104 6.58 11.61 -5.15
N SER A 105 5.33 11.47 -4.70
CA SER A 105 4.91 11.98 -3.40
C SER A 105 5.20 11.06 -2.22
N ALA A 106 5.43 9.76 -2.45
CA ALA A 106 5.79 8.83 -1.39
C ALA A 106 7.10 9.23 -0.67
N ILE A 107 8.07 9.79 -1.39
CA ILE A 107 9.36 10.26 -0.84
C ILE A 107 9.16 11.41 0.16
N PRO A 108 8.58 12.58 -0.22
CA PRO A 108 8.34 13.66 0.72
C PRO A 108 7.24 13.33 1.73
N GLY A 109 6.35 12.37 1.45
CA GLY A 109 5.20 12.01 2.29
C GLY A 109 5.58 11.66 3.72
N GLY A 110 6.70 10.96 3.93
CA GLY A 110 7.19 10.62 5.27
C GLY A 110 7.58 11.86 6.07
N VAL A 111 8.38 12.74 5.48
CA VAL A 111 8.82 14.00 6.09
C VAL A 111 7.63 14.93 6.38
N LEU A 112 6.69 15.00 5.44
CA LEU A 112 5.45 15.79 5.61
C LEU A 112 4.63 15.26 6.79
N ALA A 113 4.44 13.95 6.91
CA ALA A 113 3.71 13.35 8.02
C ALA A 113 4.42 13.55 9.37
N GLU A 114 5.74 13.39 9.41
CA GLU A 114 6.55 13.59 10.62
C GLU A 114 6.47 15.05 11.08
N ARG A 115 6.50 16.02 10.15
CA ARG A 115 6.48 17.47 10.45
C ARG A 115 5.09 18.03 10.72
N PHE A 116 4.12 17.76 9.86
CA PHE A 116 2.77 18.36 9.89
C PHE A 116 1.72 17.50 10.60
N GLY A 117 2.00 16.23 10.83
CA GLY A 117 1.10 15.29 11.48
C GLY A 117 0.42 14.33 10.48
N PRO A 118 0.41 13.01 10.75
CA PRO A 118 -0.14 12.02 9.82
C PRO A 118 -1.67 12.14 9.61
N SER A 119 -2.44 12.56 10.62
CA SER A 119 -3.90 12.69 10.53
C SER A 119 -4.30 13.76 9.50
N LYS A 120 -3.63 14.92 9.53
CA LYS A 120 -3.86 16.02 8.58
C LYS A 120 -3.46 15.64 7.16
N CYS A 121 -2.31 14.99 6.99
CA CYS A 121 -1.84 14.53 5.68
C CYS A 121 -2.85 13.56 5.02
N ILE A 122 -3.34 12.58 5.78
CA ILE A 122 -4.34 11.62 5.28
C ILE A 122 -5.68 12.28 4.98
N THR A 123 -6.14 13.21 5.83
CA THR A 123 -7.39 13.94 5.62
C THR A 123 -7.34 14.74 4.31
N ILE A 124 -6.30 15.55 4.10
CA ILE A 124 -6.15 16.35 2.87
C ILE A 124 -6.04 15.43 1.65
N SER A 125 -5.25 14.35 1.76
CA SER A 125 -5.09 13.38 0.68
C SER A 125 -6.43 12.84 0.22
N PHE A 126 -7.26 12.30 1.11
CA PHE A 126 -8.50 11.64 0.69
C PHE A 126 -9.61 12.59 0.31
N LEU A 127 -9.66 13.81 0.87
CA LEU A 127 -10.59 14.84 0.37
C LEU A 127 -10.31 15.16 -1.10
N VAL A 128 -9.04 15.39 -1.46
CA VAL A 128 -8.64 15.69 -2.84
C VAL A 128 -8.85 14.47 -3.74
N CYS A 129 -8.38 13.29 -3.33
CA CYS A 129 -8.54 12.06 -4.12
C CYS A 129 -10.02 11.70 -4.34
N GLY A 130 -10.85 11.83 -3.31
CA GLY A 130 -12.29 11.57 -3.38
C GLY A 130 -12.98 12.53 -4.34
N PHE A 131 -12.69 13.83 -4.25
CA PHE A 131 -13.23 14.85 -5.15
C PHE A 131 -12.81 14.63 -6.61
N LEU A 132 -11.52 14.37 -6.87
CA LEU A 132 -11.03 14.07 -8.22
C LEU A 132 -11.63 12.78 -8.79
N THR A 133 -11.96 11.82 -7.93
CA THR A 133 -12.64 10.58 -8.34
C THR A 133 -14.09 10.85 -8.73
N LEU A 134 -14.81 11.73 -8.02
CA LEU A 134 -16.16 12.16 -8.42
C LEU A 134 -16.19 12.83 -9.79
N LEU A 135 -15.15 13.61 -10.11
CA LEU A 135 -14.98 14.25 -11.42
C LEU A 135 -14.55 13.28 -12.52
N GLY A 136 -14.28 12.02 -12.20
CA GLY A 136 -13.81 10.99 -13.13
C GLY A 136 -14.64 10.85 -14.41
N PRO A 137 -15.98 10.75 -14.34
CA PRO A 137 -16.81 10.62 -15.54
C PRO A 137 -16.76 11.83 -16.46
N TRP A 138 -16.74 13.03 -15.86
CA TRP A 138 -16.61 14.26 -16.63
C TRP A 138 -15.22 14.37 -17.28
N ALA A 139 -14.16 14.03 -16.54
CA ALA A 139 -12.81 14.00 -17.08
C ALA A 139 -12.69 13.04 -18.28
N ALA A 140 -13.27 11.84 -18.17
CA ALA A 140 -13.28 10.85 -19.24
C ALA A 140 -14.08 11.32 -20.47
N GLY A 141 -15.22 11.99 -20.25
CA GLY A 141 -16.05 12.51 -21.34
C GLY A 141 -15.43 13.70 -22.07
N TRP A 142 -14.51 14.44 -21.43
CA TRP A 142 -13.82 15.55 -22.09
C TRP A 142 -12.66 15.06 -22.95
N ASP A 143 -11.66 14.42 -22.34
CA ASP A 143 -10.50 13.91 -23.06
C ASP A 143 -9.69 12.91 -22.21
N ALA A 144 -9.03 11.96 -22.84
CA ALA A 144 -8.20 10.97 -22.16
C ALA A 144 -7.05 11.60 -21.35
N TRP A 145 -6.46 12.71 -21.82
CA TRP A 145 -5.39 13.42 -21.12
C TRP A 145 -5.88 14.11 -19.86
N VAL A 146 -7.14 14.57 -19.83
CA VAL A 146 -7.75 15.13 -18.61
C VAL A 146 -7.94 14.04 -17.56
N LEU A 147 -8.35 12.84 -17.99
CA LEU A 147 -8.43 11.67 -17.11
C LEU A 147 -7.04 11.25 -16.59
N ILE A 148 -6.01 11.24 -17.44
CA ILE A 148 -4.61 10.99 -17.05
C ILE A 148 -4.14 12.01 -16.01
N ALA A 149 -4.39 13.29 -16.22
CA ALA A 149 -4.02 14.34 -15.27
C ALA A 149 -4.73 14.17 -13.92
N SER A 150 -6.04 13.86 -13.93
CA SER A 150 -6.80 13.54 -12.72
C SER A 150 -6.22 12.33 -11.98
N ARG A 151 -5.90 11.24 -12.71
CA ARG A 151 -5.28 10.05 -12.12
C ARG A 151 -3.90 10.33 -11.53
N PHE A 152 -3.07 11.09 -12.24
CA PHE A 152 -1.77 11.53 -11.74
C PHE A 152 -1.91 12.29 -10.43
N LEU A 153 -2.86 13.22 -10.33
CA LEU A 153 -3.12 13.98 -9.09
C LEU A 153 -3.65 13.08 -7.97
N ILE A 154 -4.57 12.14 -8.26
CA ILE A 154 -5.03 11.16 -7.27
C ILE A 154 -3.84 10.34 -6.74
N GLY A 155 -2.92 9.92 -7.62
CA GLY A 155 -1.68 9.26 -7.24
C GLY A 155 -0.78 10.13 -6.37
N LEU A 156 -0.57 11.39 -6.78
CA LEU A 156 0.26 12.36 -6.08
C LEU A 156 -0.23 12.60 -4.65
N PHE A 157 -1.53 12.76 -4.43
CA PHE A 157 -2.05 12.88 -3.07
C PHE A 157 -2.05 11.53 -2.34
N GLY A 158 -2.35 10.42 -3.02
CA GLY A 158 -2.37 9.08 -2.41
C GLY A 158 -1.01 8.56 -1.90
N GLY A 159 0.11 9.01 -2.50
CA GLY A 159 1.47 8.55 -2.12
C GLY A 159 1.89 8.88 -0.70
N VAL A 160 1.30 9.91 -0.08
CA VAL A 160 1.63 10.32 1.29
C VAL A 160 0.96 9.46 2.37
N VAL A 161 -0.05 8.66 2.01
CA VAL A 161 -0.90 7.95 2.97
C VAL A 161 -0.14 6.85 3.71
N PHE A 162 0.56 5.96 3.00
CA PHE A 162 1.33 4.89 3.65
C PHE A 162 2.44 5.42 4.58
N PRO A 163 3.30 6.36 4.16
CA PRO A 163 4.28 6.99 5.06
C PRO A 163 3.62 7.61 6.30
N SER A 164 2.46 8.25 6.13
CA SER A 164 1.67 8.82 7.23
C SER A 164 1.16 7.74 8.19
N LEU A 165 0.67 6.61 7.69
CA LEU A 165 0.25 5.48 8.53
C LEU A 165 1.42 4.91 9.33
N HIS A 166 2.62 4.80 8.74
CA HIS A 166 3.81 4.37 9.48
C HIS A 166 4.18 5.35 10.59
N CYS A 167 4.07 6.66 10.34
CA CYS A 167 4.28 7.68 11.37
C CYS A 167 3.23 7.57 12.50
N LEU A 168 1.95 7.38 12.15
CA LEU A 168 0.87 7.22 13.11
C LEU A 168 1.05 5.96 13.97
N ILE A 169 1.37 4.82 13.34
CA ILE A 169 1.65 3.55 14.02
C ILE A 169 2.83 3.69 14.97
N ALA A 170 3.89 4.40 14.58
CA ALA A 170 5.03 4.62 15.47
C ALA A 170 4.58 5.34 16.75
N ARG A 171 3.72 6.37 16.65
CA ARG A 171 3.26 7.19 17.79
C ARG A 171 2.19 6.53 18.66
N TRP A 172 1.41 5.59 18.10
CA TRP A 172 0.24 5.01 18.77
C TRP A 172 0.43 3.56 19.24
N ALA A 173 1.35 2.81 18.64
CA ALA A 173 1.49 1.39 18.91
C ALA A 173 2.55 1.11 20.00
N PRO A 174 2.15 0.58 21.17
CA PRO A 174 3.09 0.04 22.14
C PRO A 174 3.97 -1.05 21.49
N PRO A 175 5.20 -1.27 21.97
CA PRO A 175 6.12 -2.25 21.41
C PRO A 175 5.52 -3.66 21.25
N ASP A 176 4.76 -4.12 22.24
CA ASP A 176 4.16 -5.46 22.27
C ASP A 176 2.94 -5.60 21.34
N GLU A 177 2.34 -4.48 20.92
CA GLU A 177 1.19 -4.45 20.01
C GLU A 177 1.58 -3.95 18.61
N LYS A 178 2.87 -3.64 18.38
CA LYS A 178 3.35 -3.03 17.13
C LYS A 178 3.13 -3.93 15.92
N GLY A 179 3.32 -5.24 16.06
CA GLY A 179 3.01 -6.23 15.02
C GLY A 179 1.55 -6.17 14.58
N LYS A 180 0.62 -6.10 15.54
CA LYS A 180 -0.82 -5.95 15.26
C LYS A 180 -1.13 -4.68 14.49
N PHE A 181 -0.58 -3.54 14.91
CA PHE A 181 -0.76 -2.28 14.19
C PHE A 181 -0.24 -2.32 12.77
N ILE A 182 0.91 -2.96 12.51
CA ILE A 182 1.39 -3.18 11.14
C ILE A 182 0.45 -4.11 10.35
N GLY A 183 -0.15 -5.11 11.02
CA GLY A 183 -1.20 -5.94 10.44
C GLY A 183 -2.42 -5.14 9.95
N SER A 184 -2.69 -3.94 10.49
CA SER A 184 -3.75 -3.06 9.96
C SER A 184 -3.52 -2.67 8.49
N LEU A 185 -2.27 -2.66 8.02
CA LEU A 185 -1.95 -2.30 6.63
C LEU A 185 -2.43 -3.34 5.60
N LEU A 186 -2.84 -4.53 6.04
CA LEU A 186 -3.49 -5.53 5.19
C LEU A 186 -4.90 -5.12 4.73
N GLY A 187 -5.47 -4.05 5.27
CA GLY A 187 -6.78 -3.54 4.83
C GLY A 187 -6.85 -3.22 3.34
N GLY A 188 -5.72 -2.90 2.69
CA GLY A 188 -5.64 -2.77 1.23
C GLY A 188 -5.99 -4.05 0.46
N SER A 189 -5.68 -5.22 1.03
CA SER A 189 -6.06 -6.51 0.44
C SER A 189 -7.58 -6.70 0.52
N LEU A 190 -8.19 -6.37 1.67
CA LEU A 190 -9.65 -6.38 1.81
C LEU A 190 -10.31 -5.35 0.88
N GLY A 191 -9.70 -4.17 0.71
CA GLY A 191 -10.15 -3.15 -0.25
C GLY A 191 -10.21 -3.68 -1.67
N THR A 192 -9.24 -4.49 -2.07
CA THR A 192 -9.25 -5.15 -3.39
C THR A 192 -10.38 -6.17 -3.50
N VAL A 193 -10.54 -7.02 -2.48
CA VAL A 193 -11.59 -8.05 -2.42
C VAL A 193 -12.99 -7.46 -2.50
N ILE A 194 -13.23 -6.31 -1.86
CA ILE A 194 -14.55 -5.67 -1.84
C ILE A 194 -14.78 -4.83 -3.10
N THR A 195 -13.79 -4.03 -3.50
CA THR A 195 -13.96 -3.03 -4.57
C THR A 195 -14.25 -3.71 -5.90
N TRP A 196 -13.57 -4.81 -6.23
CA TRP A 196 -13.71 -5.41 -7.55
C TRP A 196 -15.12 -5.95 -7.85
N PRO A 197 -15.70 -6.83 -7.00
CA PRO A 197 -17.09 -7.26 -7.16
C PRO A 197 -18.08 -6.10 -7.05
N LEU A 198 -17.85 -5.16 -6.12
CA LEU A 198 -18.74 -4.01 -5.92
C LEU A 198 -18.82 -3.15 -7.19
N LEU A 199 -17.69 -2.82 -7.80
CA LEU A 199 -17.68 -2.03 -9.04
C LEU A 199 -18.26 -2.81 -10.21
N GLY A 200 -17.96 -4.11 -10.34
CA GLY A 200 -18.59 -4.97 -11.35
C GLY A 200 -20.12 -4.90 -11.29
N ALA A 201 -20.69 -5.09 -10.09
CA ALA A 201 -22.15 -5.03 -9.89
C ALA A 201 -22.74 -3.63 -10.15
N ILE A 202 -22.02 -2.56 -9.78
CA ILE A 202 -22.47 -1.18 -10.05
C ILE A 202 -22.46 -0.91 -11.56
N ILE A 203 -21.39 -1.30 -12.26
CA ILE A 203 -21.23 -1.12 -13.71
C ILE A 203 -22.34 -1.87 -14.46
N GLU A 204 -22.60 -3.12 -14.09
CA GLU A 204 -23.62 -3.94 -14.75
C GLU A 204 -25.03 -3.36 -14.63
N LYS A 205 -25.35 -2.74 -13.49
CA LYS A 205 -26.71 -2.25 -13.22
C LYS A 205 -26.94 -0.78 -13.55
N PHE A 206 -25.93 0.06 -13.35
CA PHE A 206 -26.05 1.51 -13.43
C PHE A 206 -25.09 2.14 -14.45
N GLY A 207 -24.12 1.40 -14.97
CA GLY A 207 -23.10 1.90 -15.88
C GLY A 207 -21.85 2.44 -15.18
N TRP A 208 -20.80 2.66 -15.97
CA TRP A 208 -19.46 2.93 -15.47
C TRP A 208 -19.32 4.27 -14.74
N SER A 209 -20.12 5.28 -15.08
CA SER A 209 -20.09 6.60 -14.44
C SER A 209 -20.41 6.52 -12.94
N TRP A 210 -21.35 5.66 -12.56
CA TRP A 210 -21.75 5.48 -11.16
C TRP A 210 -20.68 4.80 -10.32
N ALA A 211 -19.80 4.01 -10.93
CA ALA A 211 -18.66 3.39 -10.24
C ALA A 211 -17.69 4.46 -9.72
N PHE A 212 -17.40 5.49 -10.50
CA PHE A 212 -16.60 6.65 -10.06
C PHE A 212 -17.31 7.44 -8.96
N ILE A 213 -18.59 7.76 -9.16
CA ILE A 213 -19.38 8.55 -8.20
C ILE A 213 -19.45 7.82 -6.84
N GLY A 214 -19.78 6.53 -6.85
CA GLY A 214 -19.86 5.71 -5.65
C GLY A 214 -18.53 5.66 -4.88
N CYS A 215 -17.42 5.41 -5.57
CA CYS A 215 -16.08 5.42 -4.94
C CYS A 215 -15.75 6.80 -4.32
N GLY A 216 -15.99 7.88 -5.05
CA GLY A 216 -15.67 9.23 -4.58
C GLY A 216 -16.48 9.62 -3.34
N VAL A 217 -17.79 9.33 -3.33
CA VAL A 217 -18.66 9.60 -2.17
C VAL A 217 -18.20 8.79 -0.96
N PHE A 218 -17.96 7.48 -1.12
CA PHE A 218 -17.53 6.64 0.01
C PHE A 218 -16.22 7.11 0.64
N VAL A 219 -15.24 7.50 -0.17
CA VAL A 219 -13.95 8.02 0.30
C VAL A 219 -14.15 9.33 1.08
N ILE A 220 -14.95 10.27 0.56
CA ILE A 220 -15.21 11.55 1.23
C ILE A 220 -15.94 11.33 2.57
N CYS A 221 -16.98 10.48 2.59
CA CYS A 221 -17.69 10.15 3.82
C CYS A 221 -16.77 9.51 4.87
N TRP A 222 -15.93 8.55 4.45
CA TRP A 222 -14.95 7.92 5.33
C TRP A 222 -13.90 8.92 5.83
N THR A 223 -13.51 9.90 5.01
CA THR A 223 -12.56 10.95 5.41
C THR A 223 -13.12 11.80 6.54
N GLY A 224 -14.44 12.04 6.55
CA GLY A 224 -15.12 12.67 7.70
C GLY A 224 -14.97 11.86 8.99
N LEU A 225 -15.11 10.53 8.93
CA LEU A 225 -14.87 9.65 10.08
C LEU A 225 -13.41 9.71 10.53
N TRP A 226 -12.46 9.65 9.60
CA TRP A 226 -11.03 9.76 9.91
C TRP A 226 -10.71 11.05 10.67
N TYR A 227 -11.19 12.19 10.15
CA TYR A 227 -10.96 13.50 10.77
C TYR A 227 -11.54 13.62 12.18
N LEU A 228 -12.71 13.01 12.44
CA LEU A 228 -13.38 13.08 13.74
C LEU A 228 -12.76 12.17 14.81
N PHE A 229 -12.12 11.06 14.42
CA PHE A 229 -11.69 10.02 15.35
C PHE A 229 -10.18 9.81 15.44
N VAL A 230 -9.37 10.36 14.53
CA VAL A 230 -7.90 10.19 14.55
C VAL A 230 -7.18 11.45 15.00
N ALA A 231 -6.37 11.32 16.05
CA ALA A 231 -5.42 12.34 16.49
C ALA A 231 -3.97 11.94 16.19
N ASP A 232 -3.09 12.91 15.97
CA ASP A 232 -1.68 12.68 15.59
C ASP A 232 -0.84 12.03 16.70
N SER A 233 -1.28 12.13 17.95
CA SER A 233 -0.61 11.58 19.12
C SER A 233 -1.63 11.28 20.24
N PRO A 234 -1.33 10.32 21.14
CA PRO A 234 -2.19 10.02 22.29
C PRO A 234 -2.46 11.23 23.18
N GLU A 235 -1.49 12.14 23.34
CA GLU A 235 -1.62 13.34 24.19
C GLU A 235 -2.60 14.38 23.64
N GLN A 236 -2.82 14.39 22.32
CA GLN A 236 -3.74 15.29 21.64
C GLN A 236 -5.14 14.71 21.47
N HIS A 237 -5.33 13.44 21.83
CA HIS A 237 -6.59 12.75 21.58
C HIS A 237 -7.67 13.14 22.62
N PRO A 238 -8.81 13.73 22.22
CA PRO A 238 -9.76 14.32 23.17
C PRO A 238 -10.56 13.30 23.99
N ARG A 239 -10.64 12.04 23.52
CA ARG A 239 -11.49 10.98 24.12
C ARG A 239 -10.70 9.81 24.72
N ILE A 240 -9.36 9.93 24.81
CA ILE A 240 -8.52 8.85 25.36
C ILE A 240 -8.64 8.82 26.88
N SER A 241 -8.63 7.62 27.47
CA SER A 241 -8.55 7.50 28.93
C SER A 241 -7.13 7.82 29.42
N GLU A 242 -7.00 8.42 30.60
CA GLU A 242 -5.69 8.77 31.14
C GLU A 242 -4.82 7.53 31.40
N ASP A 243 -5.43 6.40 31.79
CA ASP A 243 -4.75 5.11 31.96
C ASP A 243 -4.14 4.61 30.64
N GLU A 244 -4.92 4.65 29.54
CA GLU A 244 -4.46 4.22 28.22
C GLU A 244 -3.38 5.16 27.67
N LYS A 245 -3.57 6.48 27.83
CA LYS A 245 -2.58 7.49 27.44
C LYS A 245 -1.26 7.26 28.17
N ASN A 246 -1.29 7.09 29.49
CA ASN A 246 -0.10 6.85 30.30
C ASN A 246 0.60 5.54 29.90
N TYR A 247 -0.15 4.47 29.66
CA TYR A 247 0.41 3.21 29.18
C TYR A 247 1.18 3.39 27.85
N ILE A 248 0.59 4.08 26.87
CA ILE A 248 1.24 4.32 25.58
C ILE A 248 2.48 5.20 25.75
N VAL A 249 2.35 6.35 26.40
CA VAL A 249 3.44 7.32 26.58
C VAL A 249 4.63 6.71 27.35
N GLN A 250 4.36 5.94 28.40
CA GLN A 250 5.41 5.25 29.15
C GLN A 250 6.08 4.16 28.31
N SER A 251 5.31 3.39 27.54
CA SER A 251 5.87 2.33 26.68
C SER A 251 6.73 2.85 25.53
N LEU A 252 6.53 4.11 25.12
CA LEU A 252 7.26 4.77 24.03
C LEU A 252 8.38 5.70 24.53
N SER A 253 8.44 5.98 25.83
CA SER A 253 9.46 6.85 26.43
C SER A 253 10.87 6.37 26.09
N GLY A 254 11.73 7.28 25.60
CA GLY A 254 13.09 6.99 25.16
C GLY A 254 13.23 6.25 23.83
N ARG A 255 12.12 5.81 23.18
CA ARG A 255 12.16 5.13 21.87
C ARG A 255 11.80 6.05 20.70
N ILE A 256 11.01 7.08 20.97
CA ILE A 256 10.58 8.07 19.99
C ILE A 256 10.94 9.46 20.51
N SER A 257 11.73 10.19 19.73
CA SER A 257 12.12 11.56 20.04
C SER A 257 10.94 12.50 19.86
N LYS A 258 10.78 13.43 20.81
CA LYS A 258 9.83 14.55 20.68
C LYS A 258 10.36 15.65 19.75
N VAL A 259 11.66 15.63 19.44
CA VAL A 259 12.32 16.65 18.63
C VAL A 259 12.17 16.31 17.16
N LYS A 260 11.59 17.23 16.39
CA LYS A 260 11.47 17.12 14.93
C LYS A 260 12.81 17.46 14.29
N ARG A 261 13.55 16.45 13.79
CA ARG A 261 14.75 16.63 12.96
C ARG A 261 14.53 16.08 11.56
N LEU A 262 15.34 16.59 10.63
CA LEU A 262 15.46 15.99 9.30
C LEU A 262 16.16 14.63 9.41
N PRO A 263 15.73 13.62 8.63
CA PRO A 263 16.39 12.33 8.56
C PRO A 263 17.85 12.48 8.10
N PRO A 264 18.80 11.73 8.69
CA PRO A 264 20.19 11.73 8.25
C PRO A 264 20.36 10.93 6.94
N TYR A 265 19.93 11.52 5.83
CA TYR A 265 19.86 10.84 4.52
C TYR A 265 21.19 10.20 4.12
N LYS A 266 22.30 10.92 4.31
CA LYS A 266 23.64 10.42 3.97
C LYS A 266 23.93 9.10 4.69
N ASP A 267 23.67 9.05 5.99
CA ASP A 267 23.96 7.87 6.80
C ASP A 267 23.01 6.72 6.45
N ILE A 268 21.72 7.01 6.21
CA ILE A 268 20.73 6.03 5.76
C ILE A 268 21.19 5.36 4.46
N PHE A 269 21.52 6.14 3.43
CA PHE A 269 21.91 5.61 2.11
C PHE A 269 23.27 4.90 2.09
N LEU A 270 24.11 5.10 3.11
CA LEU A 270 25.39 4.40 3.25
C LEU A 270 25.25 3.04 3.96
N THR A 271 24.08 2.71 4.52
CA THR A 271 23.88 1.44 5.24
C THR A 271 23.35 0.31 4.36
N ILE A 272 23.99 -0.87 4.46
CA ILE A 272 23.57 -2.10 3.76
C ILE A 272 22.14 -2.55 4.14
N PRO A 273 21.73 -2.55 5.44
CA PRO A 273 20.37 -2.90 5.84
C PRO A 273 19.27 -2.12 5.14
N PHE A 274 19.49 -0.83 4.86
CA PHE A 274 18.52 0.00 4.16
C PHE A 274 18.30 -0.48 2.72
N TRP A 275 19.39 -0.73 1.98
CA TRP A 275 19.31 -1.25 0.61
C TRP A 275 18.70 -2.65 0.55
N ALA A 276 19.04 -3.53 1.50
CA ALA A 276 18.43 -4.85 1.60
C ALA A 276 16.91 -4.74 1.79
N LEU A 277 16.44 -3.84 2.66
CA LEU A 277 15.01 -3.58 2.85
C LEU A 277 14.36 -2.99 1.60
N LEU A 278 15.02 -2.03 0.93
CA LEU A 278 14.52 -1.42 -0.31
C LEU A 278 14.30 -2.47 -1.40
N ILE A 279 15.28 -3.34 -1.63
CA ILE A 279 15.21 -4.42 -2.61
C ILE A 279 14.12 -5.43 -2.24
N LEU A 280 14.02 -5.82 -0.96
CA LEU A 280 12.94 -6.70 -0.49
C LEU A 280 11.55 -6.06 -0.71
N HIS A 281 11.42 -4.76 -0.45
CA HIS A 281 10.15 -4.07 -0.64
C HIS A 281 9.76 -3.95 -2.11
N PHE A 282 10.73 -3.74 -3.00
CA PHE A 282 10.53 -3.78 -4.44
C PHE A 282 9.98 -5.14 -4.90
N GLY A 283 10.60 -6.25 -4.49
CA GLY A 283 10.12 -7.60 -4.84
C GLY A 283 8.71 -7.89 -4.33
N ASN A 284 8.37 -7.42 -3.14
CA ASN A 284 7.01 -7.54 -2.61
C ASN A 284 5.96 -6.77 -3.42
N LEU A 285 6.25 -5.52 -3.78
CA LEU A 285 5.34 -4.72 -4.61
C LEU A 285 5.32 -5.20 -6.06
N TRP A 286 6.37 -5.86 -6.54
CA TRP A 286 6.36 -6.53 -7.84
C TRP A 286 5.22 -7.53 -7.94
N GLY A 287 5.17 -8.54 -7.08
CA GLY A 287 4.14 -9.57 -7.19
C GLY A 287 2.74 -9.10 -6.80
N LEU A 288 2.63 -8.18 -5.82
CA LEU A 288 1.35 -7.57 -5.48
C LEU A 288 0.75 -6.79 -6.66
N PHE A 289 1.52 -5.91 -7.30
CA PHE A 289 1.01 -5.10 -8.42
C PHE A 289 0.98 -5.85 -9.74
N PHE A 290 1.82 -6.86 -9.92
CA PHE A 290 1.76 -7.78 -11.05
C PHE A 290 0.36 -8.39 -11.13
N LEU A 291 -0.10 -9.03 -10.04
CA LEU A 291 -1.42 -9.66 -10.06
C LEU A 291 -2.56 -8.63 -10.10
N MET A 292 -2.34 -7.43 -9.58
CA MET A 292 -3.33 -6.36 -9.58
C MET A 292 -3.59 -5.81 -10.98
N THR A 293 -2.54 -5.70 -11.79
CA THR A 293 -2.59 -5.07 -13.11
C THR A 293 -2.74 -6.08 -14.24
N ALA A 294 -2.07 -7.22 -14.15
CA ALA A 294 -2.03 -8.25 -15.19
C ALA A 294 -2.94 -9.45 -14.88
N GLY A 295 -3.29 -9.68 -13.61
CA GLY A 295 -4.10 -10.83 -13.20
C GLY A 295 -5.45 -10.95 -13.91
N PRO A 296 -6.28 -9.89 -13.97
CA PRO A 296 -7.54 -9.93 -14.71
C PRO A 296 -7.35 -10.27 -16.20
N ASN A 297 -6.32 -9.69 -16.84
CA ASN A 297 -6.01 -9.95 -18.25
C ASN A 297 -5.63 -11.43 -18.48
N PHE A 298 -4.83 -12.03 -17.60
CA PHE A 298 -4.51 -13.46 -17.67
C PHE A 298 -5.78 -14.33 -17.59
N LEU A 299 -6.66 -14.05 -16.63
CA LEU A 299 -7.90 -14.81 -16.43
C LEU A 299 -8.88 -14.67 -17.61
N SER A 300 -9.02 -13.47 -18.19
CA SER A 300 -9.95 -13.24 -19.29
C SER A 300 -9.38 -13.68 -20.63
N SER A 301 -8.15 -13.28 -20.95
CA SER A 301 -7.58 -13.39 -22.31
C SER A 301 -6.92 -14.75 -22.56
N VAL A 302 -6.42 -15.42 -21.52
CA VAL A 302 -5.78 -16.75 -21.65
C VAL A 302 -6.72 -17.84 -21.19
N LEU A 303 -7.22 -17.76 -19.94
CA LEU A 303 -8.08 -18.81 -19.37
C LEU A 303 -9.52 -18.75 -19.88
N GLY A 304 -9.97 -17.59 -20.37
CA GLY A 304 -11.25 -17.42 -21.05
C GLY A 304 -12.46 -17.21 -20.16
N PHE A 305 -12.27 -16.63 -18.97
CA PHE A 305 -13.37 -16.26 -18.07
C PHE A 305 -14.10 -14.99 -18.53
N THR A 306 -15.40 -14.92 -18.25
CA THR A 306 -16.19 -13.70 -18.46
C THR A 306 -15.84 -12.63 -17.42
N LEU A 307 -16.20 -11.37 -17.69
CA LEU A 307 -15.82 -10.22 -16.84
C LEU A 307 -16.27 -10.38 -15.38
N GLY A 308 -17.52 -10.80 -15.14
CA GLY A 308 -18.05 -11.02 -13.79
C GLY A 308 -17.29 -12.09 -13.01
N HIS A 309 -17.01 -13.24 -13.64
CA HIS A 309 -16.22 -14.31 -13.01
C HIS A 309 -14.76 -13.90 -12.82
N THR A 310 -14.20 -13.14 -13.76
CA THR A 310 -12.84 -12.60 -13.67
C THR A 310 -12.68 -11.71 -12.44
N GLY A 311 -13.66 -10.85 -12.14
CA GLY A 311 -13.62 -10.00 -10.94
C GLY A 311 -13.57 -10.81 -9.64
N ILE A 312 -14.38 -11.85 -9.52
CA ILE A 312 -14.43 -12.73 -8.33
C ILE A 312 -13.14 -13.54 -8.20
N LEU A 313 -12.69 -14.16 -9.29
CA LEU A 313 -11.50 -15.02 -9.28
C LEU A 313 -10.21 -14.22 -9.10
N ALA A 314 -10.14 -13.00 -9.63
CA ALA A 314 -9.00 -12.12 -9.42
C ALA A 314 -8.93 -11.64 -7.95
N ALA A 315 -10.07 -11.49 -7.26
CA ALA A 315 -10.10 -11.11 -5.85
C ALA A 315 -9.60 -12.21 -4.91
N LEU A 316 -9.72 -13.49 -5.29
CA LEU A 316 -9.38 -14.64 -4.45
C LEU A 316 -7.92 -14.61 -3.91
N PRO A 317 -6.88 -14.38 -4.74
CA PRO A 317 -5.50 -14.22 -4.26
C PRO A 317 -5.32 -13.19 -3.13
N TYR A 318 -6.06 -12.07 -3.17
CA TYR A 318 -6.00 -11.02 -2.15
C TYR A 318 -6.72 -11.43 -0.87
N LEU A 319 -7.81 -12.20 -1.00
CA LEU A 319 -8.50 -12.78 0.15
C LEU A 319 -7.59 -13.79 0.87
N VAL A 320 -6.93 -14.67 0.12
CA VAL A 320 -5.97 -15.63 0.69
C VAL A 320 -4.81 -14.89 1.35
N ARG A 321 -4.29 -13.82 0.73
CA ARG A 321 -3.25 -12.95 1.31
C ARG A 321 -3.69 -12.34 2.64
N LEU A 322 -4.94 -11.86 2.73
CA LEU A 322 -5.48 -11.29 3.95
C LEU A 322 -5.55 -12.34 5.07
N ILE A 323 -6.12 -13.51 4.78
CA ILE A 323 -6.28 -14.60 5.76
C ILE A 323 -4.92 -15.08 6.25
N LEU A 324 -4.01 -15.42 5.33
CA LEU A 324 -2.67 -15.89 5.69
C LEU A 324 -1.84 -14.80 6.35
N GLY A 325 -1.98 -13.53 5.95
CA GLY A 325 -1.29 -12.41 6.59
C GLY A 325 -1.69 -12.20 8.05
N ILE A 326 -2.97 -12.41 8.40
CA ILE A 326 -3.45 -12.41 9.79
C ILE A 326 -2.86 -13.58 10.56
N ILE A 327 -2.89 -14.80 9.99
CA ILE A 327 -2.34 -16.01 10.61
C ILE A 327 -0.83 -15.84 10.87
N PHE A 328 -0.06 -15.41 9.87
CA PHE A 328 1.35 -15.15 10.03
C PHE A 328 1.60 -14.07 11.08
N GLY A 329 0.85 -12.97 11.08
CA GLY A 329 0.94 -11.94 12.11
C GLY A 329 0.78 -12.50 13.53
N GLN A 330 -0.22 -13.36 13.76
CA GLN A 330 -0.42 -14.03 15.05
C GLN A 330 0.73 -14.97 15.43
N ILE A 331 1.26 -15.72 14.47
CA ILE A 331 2.42 -16.59 14.68
C ILE A 331 3.64 -15.75 15.05
N GLY A 332 3.90 -14.65 14.34
CA GLY A 332 5.01 -13.75 14.65
C GLY A 332 4.90 -13.11 16.02
N ASP A 333 3.71 -12.62 16.38
CA ASP A 333 3.43 -12.08 17.72
C ASP A 333 3.67 -13.12 18.81
N TYR A 334 3.26 -14.38 18.59
CA TYR A 334 3.51 -15.47 19.53
C TYR A 334 5.01 -15.74 19.71
N ILE A 335 5.75 -15.84 18.61
CA ILE A 335 7.21 -16.07 18.61
C ILE A 335 7.94 -14.94 19.35
N MET A 336 7.56 -13.68 19.09
CA MET A 336 8.16 -12.51 19.74
C MET A 336 7.83 -12.48 21.24
N LYS A 337 6.57 -12.72 21.61
CA LYS A 337 6.14 -12.70 23.04
C LYS A 337 6.80 -13.78 23.88
N LYS A 338 7.11 -14.93 23.27
CA LYS A 338 7.79 -16.05 23.92
C LYS A 338 9.32 -15.99 23.82
N ASP A 339 9.86 -14.95 23.19
CA ASP A 339 11.29 -14.76 22.94
C ASP A 339 11.96 -16.00 22.31
N LEU A 340 11.25 -16.67 21.40
CA LEU A 340 11.72 -17.92 20.78
C LEU A 340 12.82 -17.69 19.74
N MET A 341 12.86 -16.49 19.15
CA MET A 341 13.81 -16.12 18.11
C MET A 341 14.17 -14.64 18.19
N ARG A 342 15.43 -14.32 17.87
CA ARG A 342 15.87 -12.93 17.68
C ARG A 342 15.10 -12.27 16.54
N LYS A 343 14.81 -10.98 16.65
CA LYS A 343 14.06 -10.19 15.64
C LYS A 343 14.59 -10.38 14.22
N THR A 344 15.90 -10.28 14.00
CA THR A 344 16.52 -10.48 12.68
C THR A 344 16.25 -11.88 12.12
N MET A 345 16.30 -12.92 12.97
CA MET A 345 16.01 -14.28 12.55
C MET A 345 14.54 -14.45 12.16
N ILE A 346 13.61 -13.83 12.91
CA ILE A 346 12.20 -13.78 12.52
C ILE A 346 12.04 -13.14 11.14
N ARG A 347 12.63 -11.96 10.91
CA ARG A 347 12.54 -11.28 9.61
C ARG A 347 13.06 -12.16 8.48
N LYS A 348 14.24 -12.79 8.64
CA LYS A 348 14.84 -13.65 7.61
C LYS A 348 14.04 -14.94 7.37
N SER A 349 13.58 -15.63 8.42
CA SER A 349 12.80 -16.86 8.27
C SER A 349 11.47 -16.62 7.55
N PHE A 350 10.80 -15.49 7.83
CA PHE A 350 9.53 -15.18 7.17
C PHE A 350 9.68 -14.71 5.73
N VAL A 351 10.89 -14.41 5.24
CA VAL A 351 11.16 -14.16 3.81
C VAL A 351 10.94 -15.42 2.96
N ILE A 352 11.09 -16.61 3.54
CA ILE A 352 10.75 -17.87 2.87
C ILE A 352 9.27 -17.83 2.44
N PHE A 353 8.39 -17.41 3.34
CA PHE A 353 6.95 -17.33 3.08
C PHE A 353 6.59 -16.08 2.26
N SER A 354 7.22 -14.94 2.51
CA SER A 354 6.84 -13.71 1.84
C SER A 354 7.38 -13.57 0.42
N HIS A 355 8.48 -14.25 0.07
CA HIS A 355 9.14 -14.09 -1.23
C HIS A 355 9.53 -15.41 -1.89
N LEU A 356 10.27 -16.29 -1.21
CA LEU A 356 10.83 -17.49 -1.86
C LEU A 356 9.73 -18.46 -2.32
N LEU A 357 8.80 -18.84 -1.45
CA LEU A 357 7.66 -19.69 -1.79
C LEU A 357 6.74 -19.03 -2.84
N PRO A 358 6.36 -17.75 -2.73
CA PRO A 358 5.66 -17.05 -3.80
C PRO A 358 6.35 -17.15 -5.16
N GLY A 359 7.67 -16.97 -5.21
CA GLY A 359 8.45 -17.12 -6.43
C GLY A 359 8.45 -18.56 -6.96
N VAL A 360 8.56 -19.56 -6.09
CA VAL A 360 8.44 -20.98 -6.48
C VAL A 360 7.06 -21.29 -7.04
N PHE A 361 5.98 -20.78 -6.44
CA PHE A 361 4.64 -20.98 -6.98
C PHE A 361 4.45 -20.32 -8.35
N LEU A 362 5.00 -19.12 -8.58
CA LEU A 362 5.00 -18.52 -9.92
C LEU A 362 5.84 -19.30 -10.93
N PHE A 363 6.91 -19.97 -10.49
CA PHE A 363 7.66 -20.86 -11.39
C PHE A 363 6.82 -22.09 -11.75
N ILE A 364 6.21 -22.75 -10.76
CA ILE A 364 5.35 -23.93 -10.98
C ILE A 364 4.12 -23.56 -11.83
N GLN A 365 3.63 -22.31 -11.75
CA GLN A 365 2.55 -21.80 -12.59
C GLN A 365 2.85 -21.96 -14.09
N THR A 366 4.11 -21.94 -14.51
CA THR A 366 4.50 -22.15 -15.92
C THR A 366 4.32 -23.61 -16.39
N LEU A 367 4.05 -24.52 -15.46
CA LEU A 367 3.89 -25.95 -15.74
C LEU A 367 2.43 -26.38 -15.78
N THR A 368 1.47 -25.49 -15.43
CA THR A 368 0.04 -25.87 -15.36
C THR A 368 -0.62 -26.00 -16.72
N GLY A 369 -0.06 -25.37 -17.76
CA GLY A 369 -0.73 -25.22 -19.04
C GLY A 369 -2.14 -24.65 -18.87
N CYS A 370 -3.13 -25.27 -19.53
CA CYS A 370 -4.53 -24.87 -19.47
C CYS A 370 -5.35 -25.49 -18.32
N ASP A 371 -4.70 -26.07 -17.30
CA ASP A 371 -5.42 -26.44 -16.07
C ASP A 371 -5.75 -25.19 -15.26
N VAL A 372 -6.95 -24.68 -15.52
CA VAL A 372 -7.51 -23.48 -14.90
C VAL A 372 -7.56 -23.59 -13.37
N THR A 373 -7.83 -24.78 -12.83
CA THR A 373 -7.95 -24.97 -11.37
C THR A 373 -6.59 -24.78 -10.72
N TRP A 374 -5.55 -25.46 -11.22
CA TRP A 374 -4.20 -25.31 -10.69
C TRP A 374 -3.63 -23.91 -10.92
N ALA A 375 -3.96 -23.28 -12.05
CA ALA A 375 -3.55 -21.90 -12.33
C ALA A 375 -4.07 -20.92 -11.26
N ILE A 376 -5.35 -21.02 -10.91
CA ILE A 376 -5.97 -20.17 -9.88
C ILE A 376 -5.40 -20.50 -8.49
N VAL A 377 -5.21 -21.78 -8.17
CA VAL A 377 -4.67 -22.23 -6.87
C VAL A 377 -3.25 -21.71 -6.67
N LEU A 378 -2.35 -21.87 -7.64
CA LEU A 378 -0.94 -21.47 -7.50
C LEU A 378 -0.76 -19.95 -7.44
N ILE A 379 -1.48 -19.19 -8.26
CA ILE A 379 -1.48 -17.72 -8.18
C ILE A 379 -2.04 -17.25 -6.84
N SER A 380 -3.11 -17.89 -6.34
CA SER A 380 -3.69 -17.58 -5.03
C SER A 380 -2.76 -17.93 -3.87
N LEU A 381 -2.05 -19.06 -3.94
CA LEU A 381 -1.04 -19.45 -2.96
C LEU A 381 0.19 -18.53 -3.02
N SER A 382 0.61 -18.10 -4.20
CA SER A 382 1.72 -17.17 -4.36
C SER A 382 1.45 -15.85 -3.64
N LEU A 383 0.35 -15.16 -3.97
CA LEU A 383 0.01 -13.92 -3.29
C LEU A 383 -0.42 -14.15 -1.83
N GLY A 384 -1.05 -15.30 -1.57
CA GLY A 384 -1.45 -15.76 -0.24
C GLY A 384 -0.28 -15.80 0.74
N MET A 385 0.78 -16.52 0.38
CA MET A 385 1.97 -16.67 1.20
C MET A 385 2.74 -15.35 1.36
N ASN A 386 2.67 -14.48 0.34
CA ASN A 386 3.15 -13.10 0.46
C ASN A 386 2.46 -12.31 1.59
N GLY A 387 1.33 -12.79 2.15
CA GLY A 387 0.75 -12.28 3.40
C GLY A 387 1.74 -12.20 4.57
N ALA A 388 2.79 -13.05 4.60
CA ALA A 388 3.89 -12.97 5.56
C ALA A 388 4.73 -11.66 5.48
N SER A 389 4.48 -10.81 4.47
CA SER A 389 5.06 -9.47 4.34
C SER A 389 4.86 -8.59 5.58
N THR A 390 3.78 -8.79 6.35
CA THR A 390 3.52 -8.11 7.63
C THR A 390 4.62 -8.29 8.65
N LEU A 391 5.34 -9.42 8.60
CA LEU A 391 6.46 -9.73 9.49
C LEU A 391 7.83 -9.51 8.85
N THR A 392 7.90 -9.03 7.61
CA THR A 392 9.18 -8.80 6.91
C THR A 392 9.30 -7.34 6.54
N ASN A 393 9.17 -6.99 5.27
CA ASN A 393 9.40 -5.63 4.75
C ASN A 393 8.43 -4.57 5.30
N LEU A 394 7.17 -4.90 5.57
CA LEU A 394 6.19 -3.94 6.08
C LEU A 394 6.55 -3.51 7.50
N GLN A 395 7.10 -4.40 8.32
CA GLN A 395 7.50 -4.04 9.67
C GLN A 395 8.93 -3.50 9.76
N ASN A 396 9.83 -3.88 8.84
CA ASN A 396 11.25 -3.65 9.06
C ASN A 396 11.67 -2.17 9.07
N SER A 397 10.97 -1.27 8.38
CA SER A 397 11.25 0.18 8.47
C SER A 397 11.13 0.70 9.91
N GLN A 398 10.16 0.17 10.66
CA GLN A 398 9.92 0.46 12.06
C GLN A 398 10.95 -0.16 13.00
N ASP A 399 11.60 -1.23 12.58
CA ASP A 399 12.66 -1.90 13.34
C ASP A 399 13.99 -1.15 13.18
N LEU A 400 14.33 -0.76 11.94
CA LEU A 400 15.55 -0.04 11.61
C LEU A 400 15.57 1.37 12.24
N SER A 401 14.47 2.12 12.15
CA SER A 401 14.34 3.41 12.82
C SER A 401 12.89 3.75 13.15
N PRO A 402 12.47 3.61 14.43
CA PRO A 402 11.20 4.12 14.90
C PRO A 402 11.01 5.63 14.69
N ASN A 403 12.07 6.44 14.81
CA ASN A 403 11.99 7.91 14.68
C ASN A 403 11.70 8.37 13.25
N PHE A 404 12.28 7.69 12.26
CA PHE A 404 12.17 8.01 10.84
C PHE A 404 11.41 6.95 10.06
N ALA A 405 10.54 6.18 10.72
CA ALA A 405 9.85 5.04 10.10
C ALA A 405 9.00 5.45 8.90
N GLY A 406 8.36 6.63 8.96
CA GLY A 406 7.57 7.20 7.87
C GLY A 406 8.45 7.56 6.69
N THR A 407 9.55 8.27 6.92
CA THR A 407 10.55 8.60 5.88
C THR A 407 11.13 7.34 5.23
N LEU A 408 11.62 6.38 6.02
CA LEU A 408 12.18 5.13 5.49
C LEU A 408 11.18 4.40 4.61
N TYR A 409 9.95 4.24 5.11
CA TYR A 409 8.90 3.57 4.35
C TYR A 409 8.56 4.36 3.08
N GLY A 410 8.52 5.69 3.12
CA GLY A 410 8.27 6.53 1.95
C GLY A 410 9.27 6.33 0.82
N ILE A 411 10.57 6.24 1.14
CA ILE A 411 11.61 6.02 0.14
C ILE A 411 11.48 4.62 -0.48
N ILE A 412 11.39 3.57 0.34
CA ILE A 412 11.31 2.19 -0.18
C ILE A 412 10.00 1.97 -0.96
N ASN A 413 8.89 2.56 -0.50
CA ASN A 413 7.58 2.44 -1.11
C ASN A 413 7.50 3.25 -2.42
N SER A 414 8.22 4.37 -2.53
CA SER A 414 8.39 5.08 -3.80
C SER A 414 9.05 4.18 -4.84
N VAL A 415 10.22 3.62 -4.53
CA VAL A 415 10.94 2.72 -5.45
C VAL A 415 10.12 1.49 -5.77
N GLY A 416 9.51 0.85 -4.78
CA GLY A 416 8.66 -0.32 -5.03
C GLY A 416 7.38 0.01 -5.80
N SER A 417 6.85 1.23 -5.73
CA SER A 417 5.66 1.61 -6.50
C SER A 417 5.90 1.76 -8.00
N THR A 418 7.16 1.86 -8.41
CA THR A 418 7.53 1.85 -9.83
C THR A 418 7.10 0.56 -10.54
N THR A 419 6.99 -0.56 -9.81
CA THR A 419 6.50 -1.83 -10.36
C THR A 419 5.07 -1.71 -10.89
N GLY A 420 4.27 -0.77 -10.39
CA GLY A 420 2.89 -0.53 -10.83
C GLY A 420 2.76 -0.04 -12.27
N PHE A 421 3.81 0.60 -12.82
CA PHE A 421 3.87 0.98 -14.24
C PHE A 421 4.92 0.17 -15.04
N ILE A 422 5.91 -0.43 -14.38
CA ILE A 422 6.86 -1.36 -15.05
C ILE A 422 6.16 -2.67 -15.44
N ASN A 423 5.35 -3.26 -14.53
CA ASN A 423 4.68 -4.54 -14.80
C ASN A 423 3.75 -4.48 -16.02
N PRO A 424 2.82 -3.51 -16.14
CA PRO A 424 1.97 -3.41 -17.33
C PRO A 424 2.75 -3.18 -18.61
N ALA A 425 3.85 -2.41 -18.57
CA ALA A 425 4.68 -2.16 -19.74
C ALA A 425 5.39 -3.44 -20.22
N ILE A 426 5.93 -4.24 -19.30
CA ILE A 426 6.55 -5.53 -19.61
C ILE A 426 5.50 -6.50 -20.16
N VAL A 427 4.36 -6.65 -19.50
CA VAL A 427 3.28 -7.53 -19.95
C VAL A 427 2.80 -7.11 -21.33
N GLY A 428 2.50 -5.82 -21.54
CA GLY A 428 2.05 -5.30 -22.82
C GLY A 428 3.05 -5.51 -23.95
N TYR A 429 4.35 -5.39 -23.68
CA TYR A 429 5.40 -5.69 -24.66
C TYR A 429 5.46 -7.18 -25.01
N ILE A 430 5.44 -8.05 -24.01
CA ILE A 430 5.52 -9.51 -24.19
C ILE A 430 4.27 -10.02 -24.92
N THR A 431 3.08 -9.53 -24.57
CA THR A 431 1.81 -10.00 -25.14
C THR A 431 1.36 -9.21 -26.38
N ALA A 432 2.24 -8.41 -27.00
CA ALA A 432 1.86 -7.47 -28.06
C ALA A 432 1.41 -8.17 -29.36
N GLN A 433 2.06 -9.28 -29.69
CA GLN A 433 1.82 -10.03 -30.93
C GLN A 433 0.87 -11.20 -30.71
N HIS A 434 1.14 -11.99 -29.69
CA HIS A 434 0.32 -13.12 -29.25
C HIS A 434 0.11 -13.01 -27.74
N ASN A 435 -1.05 -13.46 -27.26
CA ASN A 435 -1.41 -13.40 -25.85
C ASN A 435 -1.81 -14.80 -25.38
N GLY A 436 -0.85 -15.71 -25.40
CA GLY A 436 -1.01 -17.12 -25.07
C GLY A 436 -0.11 -17.57 -23.92
N LEU A 437 -0.13 -18.87 -23.61
CA LEU A 437 0.58 -19.44 -22.48
C LEU A 437 2.09 -19.17 -22.52
N ASP A 438 2.73 -19.23 -23.68
CA ASP A 438 4.19 -19.03 -23.82
C ASP A 438 4.64 -17.62 -23.43
N GLU A 439 3.86 -16.60 -23.83
CA GLU A 439 4.10 -15.23 -23.39
C GLU A 439 3.95 -15.09 -21.88
N TRP A 440 2.91 -15.71 -21.31
CA TRP A 440 2.67 -15.68 -19.87
C TRP A 440 3.70 -16.48 -19.07
N HIS A 441 4.28 -17.55 -19.63
CA HIS A 441 5.40 -18.26 -19.02
C HIS A 441 6.57 -17.29 -18.78
N THR A 442 6.91 -16.49 -19.78
CA THR A 442 7.96 -15.46 -19.67
C THR A 442 7.64 -14.46 -18.56
N VAL A 443 6.41 -13.96 -18.51
CA VAL A 443 5.95 -13.03 -17.47
C VAL A 443 6.06 -13.65 -16.07
N PHE A 444 5.64 -14.90 -15.89
CA PHE A 444 5.74 -15.62 -14.62
C PHE A 444 7.19 -15.91 -14.22
N TYR A 445 8.09 -16.23 -15.17
CA TYR A 445 9.51 -16.40 -14.90
C TYR A 445 10.18 -15.13 -14.40
N ILE A 446 9.83 -13.98 -14.98
CA ILE A 446 10.32 -12.68 -14.48
C ILE A 446 9.84 -12.46 -13.05
N GLY A 447 8.54 -12.63 -12.78
CA GLY A 447 7.98 -12.49 -11.43
C GLY A 447 8.61 -13.43 -10.40
N SER A 448 8.82 -14.69 -10.78
CA SER A 448 9.50 -15.70 -9.96
C SER A 448 10.94 -15.27 -9.62
N SER A 449 11.69 -14.84 -10.63
CA SER A 449 13.09 -14.41 -10.48
C SER A 449 13.21 -13.21 -9.56
N VAL A 450 12.33 -12.20 -9.72
CA VAL A 450 12.31 -11.00 -8.87
C VAL A 450 12.02 -11.38 -7.41
N TYR A 451 11.00 -12.22 -7.17
CA TYR A 451 10.68 -12.66 -5.81
C TYR A 451 11.86 -13.37 -5.14
N ILE A 452 12.45 -14.35 -5.81
CA ILE A 452 13.53 -15.17 -5.25
C ILE A 452 14.78 -14.32 -5.02
N ALA A 453 15.21 -13.53 -6.02
CA ALA A 453 16.42 -12.72 -5.91
C ALA A 453 16.32 -11.68 -4.78
N CYS A 454 15.21 -10.94 -4.71
CA CYS A 454 14.99 -9.95 -3.65
C CYS A 454 14.97 -10.60 -2.25
N GLY A 455 14.33 -11.77 -2.12
CA GLY A 455 14.29 -12.54 -0.88
C GLY A 455 15.68 -13.00 -0.43
N LEU A 456 16.46 -13.58 -1.35
CA LEU A 456 17.82 -14.06 -1.05
C LEU A 456 18.75 -12.92 -0.62
N ILE A 457 18.70 -11.77 -1.30
CA ILE A 457 19.48 -10.58 -0.93
C ILE A 457 19.18 -10.16 0.52
N PHE A 458 17.91 -10.12 0.92
CA PHE A 458 17.55 -9.79 2.29
C PHE A 458 17.97 -10.87 3.31
N CYS A 459 17.88 -12.15 2.95
CA CYS A 459 18.34 -13.23 3.82
C CYS A 459 19.84 -13.12 4.13
N VAL A 460 20.66 -12.64 3.18
CA VAL A 460 22.09 -12.40 3.41
C VAL A 460 22.30 -11.10 4.20
N PHE A 461 21.79 -9.97 3.69
CA PHE A 461 22.20 -8.63 4.12
C PHE A 461 21.22 -7.92 5.07
N GLY A 462 19.99 -8.41 5.20
CA GLY A 462 18.94 -7.79 6.01
C GLY A 462 19.16 -7.96 7.52
N THR A 463 18.67 -6.99 8.29
CA THR A 463 18.60 -7.04 9.76
C THR A 463 17.30 -6.41 10.25
N GLY A 464 16.87 -6.80 11.46
CA GLY A 464 15.75 -6.21 12.21
C GLY A 464 16.22 -5.47 13.47
N GLU A 465 17.49 -5.10 13.53
CA GLU A 465 18.08 -4.32 14.61
C GLU A 465 18.04 -2.82 14.29
N THR A 466 17.83 -2.01 15.33
CA THR A 466 17.78 -0.55 15.21
C THR A 466 19.15 -0.02 14.81
N GLN A 467 19.17 0.88 13.83
CA GLN A 467 20.40 1.43 13.27
C GLN A 467 20.88 2.64 14.08
N VAL A 468 22.19 2.90 14.06
CA VAL A 468 22.83 3.98 14.84
C VAL A 468 22.26 5.37 14.53
N TRP A 469 21.87 5.61 13.29
CA TRP A 469 21.31 6.87 12.82
C TRP A 469 19.84 7.07 13.24
N ASN A 470 19.24 6.14 14.01
CA ASN A 470 17.95 6.35 14.65
C ASN A 470 18.03 7.33 15.83
N GLU A 471 19.15 7.34 16.55
CA GLU A 471 19.29 8.20 17.72
C GLU A 471 19.33 9.67 17.31
N VAL A 472 18.46 10.46 17.91
CA VAL A 472 18.48 11.91 17.77
C VAL A 472 19.28 12.42 18.95
N GLU A 473 20.60 12.63 18.78
CA GLU A 473 21.39 13.26 19.83
C GLU A 473 20.75 14.58 20.25
N GLU A 474 20.19 14.63 21.46
CA GLU A 474 19.85 15.88 22.11
C GLU A 474 21.18 16.63 22.26
N LYS A 475 21.28 17.80 21.62
CA LYS A 475 22.34 18.74 22.01
C LYS A 475 22.07 19.03 23.48
N LYS A 476 22.83 18.39 24.38
CA LYS A 476 22.99 18.91 25.74
C LYS A 476 23.44 20.35 25.54
N THR A 477 22.62 21.31 25.93
CA THR A 477 23.10 22.63 26.31
C THR A 477 23.97 22.44 27.56
N THR A 478 25.14 21.84 27.39
CA THR A 478 26.28 22.16 28.24
C THR A 478 26.72 23.53 27.81
N ASP A 479 26.23 24.54 28.53
CA ASP A 479 27.07 25.62 29.04
C ASP A 479 26.38 26.15 30.30
N GLY A 480 26.53 25.37 31.38
CA GLY A 480 26.89 25.98 32.64
C GLY A 480 28.33 26.47 32.51
N ILE A 481 28.50 27.63 31.90
CA ILE A 481 29.67 28.49 32.08
C ILE A 481 29.14 29.68 32.87
N GLU A 482 29.86 29.99 33.93
CA GLU A 482 29.60 31.00 34.94
C GLU A 482 29.12 32.33 34.37
N ASN A 483 28.16 32.94 35.07
CA ASN A 483 27.93 34.37 35.00
C ASN A 483 29.21 35.12 35.35
N THR A 484 29.92 35.65 34.37
CA THR A 484 30.82 36.81 34.53
C THR A 484 30.73 37.71 33.29
N ALA A 485 29.58 38.37 33.08
CA ALA A 485 29.50 39.51 32.15
C ALA A 485 28.34 40.50 32.41
N PHE A 486 27.61 40.35 33.51
CA PHE A 486 26.69 41.38 34.00
C PHE A 486 26.84 41.44 35.52
N GLU A 487 27.91 42.10 35.98
CA GLU A 487 27.84 42.76 37.28
C GLU A 487 26.87 43.92 37.13
N ASP A 488 25.80 43.87 37.91
CA ASP A 488 24.87 44.96 38.13
C ASP A 488 25.65 46.20 38.59
N VAL A 489 25.83 47.17 37.69
CA VAL A 489 26.21 48.52 38.09
C VAL A 489 24.95 49.25 38.52
N ASP A 490 24.63 49.05 39.79
CA ASP A 490 23.69 49.86 40.57
C ASP A 490 24.28 51.28 40.72
N ILE A 491 23.97 52.20 39.80
CA ILE A 491 24.26 53.63 40.01
C ILE A 491 23.14 54.23 40.86
N THR A 492 23.30 54.09 42.16
CA THR A 492 22.68 54.97 43.15
C THR A 492 23.21 56.40 42.94
N LYS A 493 22.34 57.28 42.45
CA LYS A 493 22.51 58.73 42.61
C LYS A 493 22.43 59.06 44.09
N ASN A 494 23.53 59.53 44.69
CA ASN A 494 23.54 60.60 45.69
C ASN A 494 24.97 61.04 46.05
N GLY A 495 25.32 62.26 45.62
CA GLY A 495 25.89 63.30 46.48
C GLY A 495 27.38 63.30 46.85
N ILE A 496 27.99 64.49 46.64
CA ILE A 496 29.12 65.08 47.40
C ILE A 496 30.49 64.54 46.93
N GLU A 497 31.50 65.29 46.48
CA GLU A 497 32.05 66.57 46.93
C GLU A 497 33.00 67.11 45.83
N ASN A 498 32.88 68.39 45.46
CA ASN A 498 33.92 69.10 44.68
C ASN A 498 34.63 70.06 45.64
N THR A 499 35.93 69.89 45.82
CA THR A 499 36.80 70.90 46.45
C THR A 499 38.16 70.95 45.75
N LYS A 500 38.58 72.18 45.41
CA LYS A 500 39.93 72.62 44.99
C LYS A 500 40.30 72.25 43.54
N VAL A 501 40.72 73.15 42.64
CA VAL A 501 41.35 74.50 42.70
C VAL A 501 40.82 75.34 41.55
#